data_AF-A0A2V6LAT7-F1
#
_entry.id   AF-A0A2V6LAT7-F1
#
_cell.length_a   1.000
_cell.length_b   1.000
_cell.length_c   1.000
_cell.angle_alpha   90.00
_cell.angle_beta   90.00
_cell.angle_gamma   90.00
#
_symmetry.space_group_name_H-M   'P 1'
#
loop_
_entity.id
_entity.type
_entity.pdbx_description
1 polymer ?
#
loop_
_entity_poly.entity_id
_entity_poly.type
_entity_poly.pdbx_seq_one_letter_code
_entity_poly.pdbx_strand_id
1 'polypeptide(L)'
;MLKSLDASGGENPTHAAIVELAANCASGFRKSERAVIIGMRVGRSRRRWLILAAAIGMFFIVAVGAAIFLNPWMTHYIESDAFREAMERETAKGLHFPSGQYAPIRRTGFWTAQSERFQASGGEKAMKSIEARGIAAKLDPWAVFVRSWQLDEVHVQSAEVEIQIYEHKPEPLSLKSWFSVFLPNRVDLKRVESEPANVTWPFRGERAGFFGTRLLITPHGRDFDYRATGGTLKMALIPDLYLRQAHIFITKTVLTLYGVDLAGAHNEGRIHVEGKAGIADYKSVGLNVNFDRLPIRDWLPKRWKGHFAGNASGTIRWAGENPKLENSSGEGLLRVGDGRIDKLPILEKLAELAQKTSLEHLELSNCSLSFAWRYPKIEITEIAIEEEGKFRIEGSISVDRRSLRGTIKLGLTRQSLDWLPNPEEVFTQKRSGYLWTIVHLSGTIDEPKQDLSPRIIELFKESPSAYLGLLFRQFETWLKKTFSSDR
;
A
#
# COMPACT_ATOMS: atom_id res chain seq x y z
N MET A 1 12.41 56.51 -2.24
CA MET A 1 11.05 57.10 -2.28
C MET A 1 10.20 56.50 -1.16
N LEU A 2 10.05 57.30 -0.09
CA LEU A 2 8.91 57.42 0.85
C LEU A 2 8.24 56.13 1.38
N LYS A 3 8.55 55.66 2.61
CA LYS A 3 8.00 56.06 3.95
C LYS A 3 6.51 55.73 4.12
N SER A 4 5.99 55.19 5.23
CA SER A 4 6.51 54.62 6.48
C SER A 4 5.31 54.27 7.38
N LEU A 5 5.46 53.22 8.19
CA LEU A 5 5.03 53.06 9.60
C LEU A 5 3.53 53.07 10.03
N ASP A 6 3.16 51.92 10.62
CA ASP A 6 2.76 51.68 12.03
C ASP A 6 1.53 52.33 12.70
N ALA A 7 0.71 51.38 13.21
CA ALA A 7 0.29 51.20 14.61
C ALA A 7 -0.85 52.03 15.27
N SER A 8 -1.69 51.24 15.98
CA SER A 8 -2.20 51.45 17.34
C SER A 8 -3.47 52.29 17.60
N GLY A 9 -4.32 51.74 18.48
CA GLY A 9 -5.26 52.44 19.38
C GLY A 9 -6.51 52.98 18.71
N GLY A 10 -7.71 52.96 19.28
CA GLY A 10 -8.11 52.93 20.69
C GLY A 10 -9.29 53.91 20.83
N GLU A 11 -10.41 53.39 21.34
CA GLU A 11 -11.50 54.09 22.05
C GLU A 11 -12.38 55.18 21.37
N ASN A 12 -13.69 55.02 21.66
CA ASN A 12 -14.81 55.97 21.68
C ASN A 12 -14.44 57.38 22.25
N PRO A 13 -15.24 58.47 22.05
CA PRO A 13 -16.66 58.52 22.43
C PRO A 13 -17.59 59.51 21.66
N THR A 14 -18.84 59.46 22.12
CA THR A 14 -20.07 60.28 21.92
C THR A 14 -19.96 61.81 21.79
N HIS A 15 -20.89 62.40 21.00
CA HIS A 15 -21.86 63.49 21.34
C HIS A 15 -22.30 64.21 20.03
N ALA A 16 -23.58 64.27 19.66
CA ALA A 16 -24.71 65.08 20.16
C ALA A 16 -24.97 66.37 19.35
N ALA A 17 -26.20 66.54 18.88
CA ALA A 17 -26.88 67.81 18.55
C ALA A 17 -28.39 67.50 18.66
N ILE A 18 -29.12 67.92 19.69
CA ILE A 18 -29.65 69.25 20.03
C ILE A 18 -30.49 69.86 18.91
N VAL A 19 -31.82 69.82 19.09
CA VAL A 19 -32.74 70.95 18.83
C VAL A 19 -33.79 70.99 19.95
N GLU A 20 -33.77 72.11 20.67
CA GLU A 20 -34.71 72.73 21.62
C GLU A 20 -36.11 73.02 21.03
N LEU A 21 -37.20 73.44 21.70
CA LEU A 21 -37.51 73.97 23.04
C LEU A 21 -39.07 73.99 23.20
N ALA A 22 -39.55 73.70 24.42
CA ALA A 22 -40.62 74.32 25.23
C ALA A 22 -42.02 74.71 24.63
N ALA A 23 -43.13 74.78 25.38
CA ALA A 23 -43.30 75.06 26.81
C ALA A 23 -44.71 74.68 27.35
N ASN A 24 -44.73 74.36 28.66
CA ASN A 24 -45.68 74.81 29.72
C ASN A 24 -47.17 74.41 29.70
N CYS A 25 -47.64 73.62 30.69
CA CYS A 25 -48.16 73.98 32.05
C CYS A 25 -49.70 74.00 32.05
N ALA A 26 -50.48 73.59 33.05
CA ALA A 26 -50.26 73.01 34.38
C ALA A 26 -51.62 72.52 34.96
N SER A 27 -51.56 71.69 36.01
CA SER A 27 -52.53 71.50 37.12
C SER A 27 -53.90 70.83 36.82
N GLY A 28 -54.45 69.95 37.67
CA GLY A 28 -54.03 69.43 38.97
C GLY A 28 -55.10 68.50 39.59
N PHE A 29 -54.73 67.80 40.70
CA PHE A 29 -55.55 67.28 41.82
C PHE A 29 -56.72 66.28 41.51
N ARG A 30 -57.03 65.19 42.23
CA ARG A 30 -56.78 64.70 43.60
C ARG A 30 -57.28 63.23 43.74
N LYS A 31 -56.44 62.35 44.30
CA LYS A 31 -56.63 61.34 45.40
C LYS A 31 -57.82 60.35 45.46
N SER A 32 -57.45 59.11 45.87
CA SER A 32 -58.19 57.96 46.49
C SER A 32 -59.16 57.18 45.59
N GLU A 33 -59.18 55.84 45.55
CA GLU A 33 -59.25 54.88 46.67
C GLU A 33 -58.57 53.52 46.38
N ARG A 34 -58.35 52.76 47.47
CA ARG A 34 -57.76 51.42 47.54
C ARG A 34 -58.81 50.31 47.32
N ALA A 35 -58.31 49.21 46.77
CA ALA A 35 -58.59 47.80 47.10
C ALA A 35 -59.81 47.07 46.49
N VAL A 36 -59.54 45.77 46.27
CA VAL A 36 -60.44 44.63 46.03
C VAL A 36 -60.97 44.49 44.60
N ILE A 37 -60.33 43.64 43.78
CA ILE A 37 -60.88 42.38 43.22
C ILE A 37 -59.71 41.48 42.78
N ILE A 38 -59.13 40.71 43.71
CA ILE A 38 -58.43 39.46 43.40
C ILE A 38 -59.51 38.38 43.46
N GLY A 39 -59.99 37.93 42.30
CA GLY A 39 -61.06 36.93 42.32
C GLY A 39 -61.72 36.62 40.98
N MET A 40 -61.03 36.71 39.84
CA MET A 40 -61.62 36.25 38.56
C MET A 40 -60.57 36.03 37.46
N ARG A 41 -59.55 35.19 37.71
CA ARG A 41 -58.65 34.75 36.62
C ARG A 41 -57.97 33.39 36.82
N VAL A 42 -58.62 32.40 37.44
CA VAL A 42 -58.02 31.07 37.63
C VAL A 42 -58.78 29.93 36.92
N GLY A 43 -59.98 30.17 36.38
CA GLY A 43 -60.74 29.14 35.64
C GLY A 43 -60.30 28.90 34.18
N ARG A 44 -59.63 29.87 33.54
CA ARG A 44 -59.32 29.81 32.09
C ARG A 44 -57.91 29.27 31.76
N SER A 45 -57.01 29.24 32.74
CA SER A 45 -55.62 28.79 32.58
C SER A 45 -55.49 27.26 32.68
N ARG A 46 -56.13 26.64 33.67
CA ARG A 46 -56.09 25.17 33.89
C ARG A 46 -56.64 24.39 32.69
N ARG A 47 -57.69 24.90 32.06
CA ARG A 47 -58.30 24.32 30.84
C ARG A 47 -57.37 24.40 29.63
N ARG A 48 -56.57 25.45 29.48
CA ARG A 48 -55.57 25.59 28.39
C ARG A 48 -54.39 24.64 28.56
N TRP A 49 -53.90 24.46 29.79
CA TRP A 49 -52.85 23.49 30.09
C TRP A 49 -53.31 22.03 29.92
N LEU A 50 -54.58 21.72 30.27
CA LEU A 50 -55.17 20.41 30.02
C LEU A 50 -55.36 20.14 28.52
N ILE A 51 -55.73 21.15 27.73
CA ILE A 51 -55.82 21.03 26.26
C ILE A 51 -54.44 20.83 25.63
N LEU A 52 -53.41 21.53 26.12
CA LEU A 52 -52.02 21.35 25.67
C LEU A 52 -51.46 19.98 26.05
N ALA A 53 -51.70 19.51 27.28
CA ALA A 53 -51.29 18.18 27.71
C ALA A 53 -52.04 17.07 26.94
N ALA A 54 -53.32 17.25 26.65
CA ALA A 54 -54.09 16.33 25.81
C ALA A 54 -53.62 16.33 24.34
N ALA A 55 -53.26 17.50 23.80
CA ALA A 55 -52.69 17.61 22.45
C ALA A 55 -51.31 16.95 22.35
N ILE A 56 -50.46 17.09 23.38
CA ILE A 56 -49.16 16.41 23.46
C ILE A 56 -49.37 14.90 23.62
N GLY A 57 -50.28 14.46 24.50
CA GLY A 57 -50.61 13.05 24.66
C GLY A 57 -51.15 12.42 23.37
N MET A 58 -52.03 13.13 22.66
CA MET A 58 -52.56 12.70 21.37
C MET A 58 -51.50 12.71 20.27
N PHE A 59 -50.56 13.67 20.28
CA PHE A 59 -49.40 13.66 19.40
C PHE A 59 -48.50 12.45 19.66
N PHE A 60 -48.23 12.11 20.91
CA PHE A 60 -47.47 10.89 21.26
C PHE A 60 -48.21 9.62 20.87
N ILE A 61 -49.54 9.54 21.06
CA ILE A 61 -50.33 8.38 20.65
C ILE A 61 -50.38 8.25 19.11
N VAL A 62 -50.50 9.36 18.39
CA VAL A 62 -50.43 9.38 16.92
C VAL A 62 -49.02 9.05 16.43
N ALA A 63 -47.97 9.55 17.09
CA ALA A 63 -46.59 9.23 16.75
C ALA A 63 -46.24 7.77 17.03
N VAL A 64 -46.69 7.21 18.15
CA VAL A 64 -46.53 5.79 18.49
C VAL A 64 -47.38 4.91 17.58
N GLY A 65 -48.64 5.29 17.32
CA GLY A 65 -49.50 4.62 16.36
C GLY A 65 -48.95 4.64 14.93
N ALA A 66 -48.42 5.79 14.49
CA ALA A 66 -47.73 5.91 13.22
C ALA A 66 -46.44 5.08 13.19
N ALA A 67 -45.65 5.05 14.26
CA ALA A 67 -44.48 4.17 14.35
C ALA A 67 -44.87 2.69 14.27
N ILE A 68 -45.98 2.28 14.90
CA ILE A 68 -46.49 0.90 14.86
C ILE A 68 -47.04 0.55 13.48
N PHE A 69 -47.76 1.46 12.79
CA PHE A 69 -48.34 1.22 11.48
C PHE A 69 -47.35 1.37 10.32
N LEU A 70 -46.38 2.31 10.41
CA LEU A 70 -45.35 2.51 9.41
C LEU A 70 -44.28 1.40 9.47
N ASN A 71 -44.08 0.77 10.62
CA ASN A 71 -43.04 -0.24 10.78
C ASN A 71 -43.25 -1.50 9.90
N PRO A 72 -44.44 -2.13 9.83
CA PRO A 72 -44.73 -3.22 8.89
C PRO A 72 -44.64 -2.79 7.42
N TRP A 73 -45.11 -1.59 7.10
CA TRP A 73 -45.08 -1.07 5.73
C TRP A 73 -43.64 -0.81 5.25
N MET A 74 -42.78 -0.26 6.10
CA MET A 74 -41.34 -0.12 5.82
C MET A 74 -40.64 -1.47 5.67
N THR A 75 -40.97 -2.46 6.51
CA THR A 75 -40.43 -3.82 6.35
C THR A 75 -40.83 -4.41 5.01
N HIS A 76 -42.12 -4.33 4.64
CA HIS A 76 -42.59 -4.85 3.36
C HIS A 76 -41.95 -4.13 2.17
N TYR A 77 -41.71 -2.82 2.28
CA TYR A 77 -41.00 -2.06 1.24
C TYR A 77 -39.53 -2.47 1.12
N ILE A 78 -38.78 -2.58 2.23
CA ILE A 78 -37.36 -2.95 2.23
C ILE A 78 -37.16 -4.41 1.78
N GLU A 79 -38.10 -5.30 2.10
CA GLU A 79 -38.06 -6.71 1.69
C GLU A 79 -38.67 -6.95 0.29
N SER A 80 -39.20 -5.91 -0.36
CA SER A 80 -39.82 -6.04 -1.68
C SER A 80 -38.79 -6.28 -2.79
N ASP A 81 -39.21 -7.03 -3.81
CA ASP A 81 -38.41 -7.24 -5.02
C ASP A 81 -38.10 -5.90 -5.72
N ALA A 82 -39.02 -4.94 -5.69
CA ALA A 82 -38.83 -3.61 -6.28
C ALA A 82 -37.69 -2.82 -5.60
N PHE A 83 -37.59 -2.88 -4.27
CA PHE A 83 -36.49 -2.27 -3.54
C PHE A 83 -35.17 -2.98 -3.83
N ARG A 84 -35.18 -4.32 -3.87
CA ARG A 84 -34.00 -5.11 -4.25
C ARG A 84 -33.49 -4.73 -5.64
N GLU A 85 -34.36 -4.71 -6.65
CA GLU A 85 -33.99 -4.35 -8.02
C GLU A 85 -33.45 -2.91 -8.13
N ALA A 86 -34.03 -1.97 -7.37
CA ALA A 86 -33.52 -0.60 -7.31
C ALA A 86 -32.11 -0.54 -6.69
N MET A 87 -31.88 -1.27 -5.59
CA MET A 87 -30.56 -1.37 -4.94
C MET A 87 -29.53 -2.07 -5.82
N GLU A 88 -29.91 -3.14 -6.52
CA GLU A 88 -29.08 -3.84 -7.50
C GLU A 88 -28.60 -2.88 -8.60
N ARG A 89 -29.52 -2.09 -9.15
CA ARG A 89 -29.24 -1.14 -10.22
C ARG A 89 -28.33 -0.01 -9.78
N GLU A 90 -28.61 0.62 -8.64
CA GLU A 90 -27.79 1.73 -8.13
C GLU A 90 -26.41 1.26 -7.67
N THR A 91 -26.32 0.08 -7.05
CA THR A 91 -25.04 -0.50 -6.63
C THR A 91 -24.19 -0.91 -7.84
N ALA A 92 -24.78 -1.61 -8.83
CA ALA A 92 -24.08 -1.97 -10.05
C ALA A 92 -23.58 -0.72 -10.79
N LYS A 93 -24.42 0.31 -10.91
CA LYS A 93 -24.04 1.59 -11.51
C LYS A 93 -22.91 2.29 -10.75
N GLY A 94 -22.98 2.35 -9.43
CA GLY A 94 -21.94 2.96 -8.58
C GLY A 94 -20.59 2.23 -8.64
N LEU A 95 -20.63 0.91 -8.80
CA LEU A 95 -19.44 0.06 -8.93
C LEU A 95 -18.99 -0.16 -10.39
N HIS A 96 -19.66 0.49 -11.37
CA HIS A 96 -19.39 0.35 -12.80
C HIS A 96 -19.50 -1.09 -13.34
N PHE A 97 -20.54 -1.79 -12.91
CA PHE A 97 -20.97 -3.08 -13.44
C PHE A 97 -22.25 -2.94 -14.29
N PRO A 98 -22.42 -3.77 -15.33
CA PRO A 98 -23.63 -3.77 -16.16
C PRO A 98 -24.86 -4.22 -15.36
N SER A 99 -24.68 -5.15 -14.42
CA SER A 99 -25.70 -5.63 -13.51
C SER A 99 -25.06 -6.19 -12.24
N GLY A 100 -25.84 -6.28 -11.18
CA GLY A 100 -25.50 -6.92 -9.92
C GLY A 100 -26.73 -7.57 -9.32
N GLN A 101 -26.54 -8.61 -8.52
CA GLN A 101 -27.63 -9.38 -7.92
C GLN A 101 -27.44 -9.41 -6.41
N TYR A 102 -28.49 -9.05 -5.68
CA TYR A 102 -28.57 -9.19 -4.24
C TYR A 102 -29.36 -10.46 -3.88
N ALA A 103 -28.94 -11.16 -2.84
CA ALA A 103 -29.83 -12.10 -2.17
C ALA A 103 -30.99 -11.32 -1.50
N PRO A 104 -32.12 -11.97 -1.17
CA PRO A 104 -33.25 -11.32 -0.53
C PRO A 104 -32.82 -10.46 0.66
N ILE A 105 -33.18 -9.18 0.62
CA ILE A 105 -32.86 -8.22 1.68
C ILE A 105 -33.88 -8.44 2.79
N ARG A 106 -33.41 -8.71 4.00
CA ARG A 106 -34.25 -8.91 5.19
C ARG A 106 -33.99 -7.81 6.20
N ARG A 107 -35.05 -7.31 6.81
CA ARG A 107 -34.92 -6.33 7.89
C ARG A 107 -34.79 -7.06 9.21
N THR A 108 -33.66 -6.92 9.89
CA THR A 108 -33.39 -7.61 11.17
C THR A 108 -33.69 -6.75 12.39
N GLY A 109 -33.95 -5.47 12.19
CA GLY A 109 -34.24 -4.53 13.27
C GLY A 109 -34.83 -3.23 12.73
N PHE A 110 -35.15 -2.30 13.64
CA PHE A 110 -35.82 -1.06 13.23
C PHE A 110 -34.96 -0.24 12.24
N TRP A 111 -33.63 -0.35 12.32
CA TRP A 111 -32.66 0.39 11.50
C TRP A 111 -31.61 -0.47 10.80
N THR A 112 -31.81 -1.79 10.77
CA THR A 112 -30.82 -2.74 10.25
C THR A 112 -31.42 -3.61 9.15
N ALA A 113 -30.73 -3.66 8.02
CA ALA A 113 -31.03 -4.57 6.91
C ALA A 113 -29.85 -5.50 6.68
N GLN A 114 -30.14 -6.74 6.28
CA GLN A 114 -29.15 -7.75 5.97
C GLN A 114 -29.44 -8.38 4.61
N SER A 115 -28.38 -8.68 3.88
CA SER A 115 -28.44 -9.51 2.68
C SER A 115 -27.33 -10.54 2.76
N GLU A 116 -27.65 -11.78 2.41
CA GLU A 116 -26.68 -12.88 2.47
C GLU A 116 -25.54 -12.71 1.46
N ARG A 117 -25.82 -12.08 0.30
CA ARG A 117 -24.87 -12.01 -0.80
C ARG A 117 -25.16 -10.85 -1.73
N PHE A 118 -24.10 -10.27 -2.28
CA PHE A 118 -24.13 -9.45 -3.48
C PHE A 118 -23.09 -9.99 -4.46
N GLN A 119 -23.46 -10.11 -5.73
CA GLN A 119 -22.56 -10.55 -6.78
C GLN A 119 -22.70 -9.66 -8.02
N ALA A 120 -21.58 -9.21 -8.56
CA ALA A 120 -21.52 -8.53 -9.85
C ALA A 120 -20.28 -8.97 -10.62
N SER A 121 -20.42 -9.08 -11.95
CA SER A 121 -19.38 -9.58 -12.85
C SER A 121 -19.36 -8.81 -14.16
N GLY A 122 -18.22 -8.80 -14.84
CA GLY A 122 -18.07 -8.10 -16.13
C GLY A 122 -17.98 -6.58 -15.95
N GLY A 123 -17.32 -6.13 -14.88
CA GLY A 123 -17.15 -4.71 -14.64
C GLY A 123 -16.37 -4.01 -15.74
N GLU A 124 -16.77 -2.77 -16.03
CA GLU A 124 -16.28 -2.00 -17.19
C GLU A 124 -14.96 -1.26 -16.91
N LYS A 125 -14.58 -1.14 -15.64
CA LYS A 125 -13.39 -0.39 -15.18
C LYS A 125 -12.40 -1.29 -14.45
N ALA A 126 -11.85 -0.81 -13.32
CA ALA A 126 -10.82 -1.48 -12.54
C ALA A 126 -11.31 -2.78 -11.90
N MET A 127 -12.59 -2.90 -11.55
CA MET A 127 -13.14 -4.12 -10.98
C MET A 127 -13.67 -5.01 -12.10
N LYS A 128 -13.26 -6.28 -12.10
CA LYS A 128 -13.75 -7.32 -13.01
C LYS A 128 -14.93 -8.07 -12.42
N SER A 129 -14.83 -8.42 -11.14
CA SER A 129 -15.88 -9.10 -10.39
C SER A 129 -15.83 -8.70 -8.91
N ILE A 130 -16.99 -8.74 -8.27
CA ILE A 130 -17.14 -8.54 -6.83
C ILE A 130 -18.16 -9.54 -6.30
N GLU A 131 -17.81 -10.20 -5.21
CA GLU A 131 -18.72 -11.01 -4.42
C GLU A 131 -18.59 -10.60 -2.96
N ALA A 132 -19.66 -10.09 -2.37
CA ALA A 132 -19.73 -9.77 -0.95
C ALA A 132 -20.73 -10.70 -0.27
N ARG A 133 -20.37 -11.25 0.90
CA ARG A 133 -21.18 -12.18 1.67
C ARG A 133 -21.46 -11.60 3.06
N GLY A 134 -22.66 -11.89 3.58
CA GLY A 134 -23.09 -11.47 4.91
C GLY A 134 -23.04 -9.95 5.08
N ILE A 135 -23.78 -9.24 4.22
CA ILE A 135 -23.84 -7.79 4.22
C ILE A 135 -24.86 -7.35 5.26
N ALA A 136 -24.46 -6.52 6.21
CA ALA A 136 -25.34 -5.89 7.19
C ALA A 136 -25.17 -4.38 7.11
N ALA A 137 -26.27 -3.65 6.98
CA ALA A 137 -26.26 -2.20 6.86
C ALA A 137 -27.13 -1.55 7.93
N LYS A 138 -26.61 -0.48 8.55
CA LYS A 138 -27.37 0.43 9.42
C LYS A 138 -27.85 1.62 8.61
N LEU A 139 -29.17 1.85 8.63
CA LEU A 139 -29.85 2.92 7.91
C LEU A 139 -30.08 4.12 8.84
N ASP A 140 -29.78 5.34 8.40
CA ASP A 140 -30.19 6.56 9.11
C ASP A 140 -31.64 6.95 8.70
N PRO A 141 -32.63 6.87 9.62
CA PRO A 141 -34.01 7.24 9.33
C PRO A 141 -34.22 8.65 8.81
N TRP A 142 -33.43 9.61 9.29
CA TRP A 142 -33.68 11.02 9.04
C TRP A 142 -33.27 11.41 7.62
N ALA A 143 -32.43 10.60 6.99
CA ALA A 143 -31.96 10.80 5.63
C ALA A 143 -33.09 10.66 4.59
N VAL A 144 -34.08 9.79 4.84
CA VAL A 144 -35.26 9.61 3.96
C VAL A 144 -36.10 10.89 3.89
N PHE A 145 -36.20 11.62 5.00
CA PHE A 145 -36.89 12.93 5.06
C PHE A 145 -36.14 14.04 4.30
N VAL A 146 -34.86 13.83 3.98
CA VAL A 146 -33.99 14.77 3.24
C VAL A 146 -33.70 14.27 1.81
N ARG A 147 -34.39 13.23 1.32
CA ARG A 147 -34.21 12.63 -0.02
C ARG A 147 -32.78 12.11 -0.30
N SER A 148 -32.08 11.63 0.72
CA SER A 148 -30.78 10.97 0.62
C SER A 148 -30.82 9.62 1.34
N TRP A 149 -30.20 8.56 0.80
CA TRP A 149 -29.95 7.36 1.62
C TRP A 149 -28.60 7.55 2.30
N GLN A 150 -28.59 7.57 3.62
CA GLN A 150 -27.35 7.54 4.40
C GLN A 150 -27.21 6.15 5.00
N LEU A 151 -26.14 5.46 4.62
CA LEU A 151 -25.73 4.19 5.20
C LEU A 151 -24.62 4.52 6.20
N ASP A 152 -24.97 4.50 7.48
CA ASP A 152 -24.05 4.88 8.55
C ASP A 152 -22.90 3.89 8.68
N GLU A 153 -23.21 2.61 8.50
CA GLU A 153 -22.25 1.52 8.64
C GLU A 153 -22.69 0.35 7.77
N VAL A 154 -21.80 -0.09 6.88
CA VAL A 154 -21.96 -1.31 6.09
C VAL A 154 -20.89 -2.29 6.54
N HIS A 155 -21.33 -3.38 7.18
CA HIS A 155 -20.48 -4.49 7.57
C HIS A 155 -20.59 -5.62 6.55
N VAL A 156 -19.45 -6.17 6.12
CA VAL A 156 -19.37 -7.28 5.19
C VAL A 156 -18.59 -8.42 5.84
N GLN A 157 -19.20 -9.58 5.97
CA GLN A 157 -18.55 -10.74 6.61
C GLN A 157 -17.43 -11.35 5.77
N SER A 158 -17.49 -11.24 4.44
CA SER A 158 -16.42 -11.69 3.54
C SER A 158 -16.57 -11.02 2.20
N ALA A 159 -15.46 -10.59 1.59
CA ALA A 159 -15.48 -9.98 0.26
C ALA A 159 -14.43 -10.63 -0.65
N GLU A 160 -14.80 -10.93 -1.89
CA GLU A 160 -13.90 -11.31 -2.96
C GLU A 160 -13.98 -10.27 -4.06
N VAL A 161 -12.85 -9.64 -4.38
CA VAL A 161 -12.75 -8.60 -5.41
C VAL A 161 -11.67 -8.99 -6.39
N GLU A 162 -12.01 -9.03 -7.67
CA GLU A 162 -11.06 -9.24 -8.76
C GLU A 162 -10.87 -7.91 -9.50
N ILE A 163 -9.61 -7.47 -9.60
CA ILE A 163 -9.21 -6.24 -10.28
C ILE A 163 -8.59 -6.59 -11.64
N GLN A 164 -8.88 -5.78 -12.65
CA GLN A 164 -8.33 -5.88 -14.00
C GLN A 164 -7.63 -4.58 -14.42
N ILE A 165 -6.65 -4.71 -15.29
CA ILE A 165 -6.06 -3.57 -16.00
C ILE A 165 -7.03 -3.18 -17.12
N TYR A 166 -7.42 -1.92 -17.17
CA TYR A 166 -8.32 -1.40 -18.19
C TYR A 166 -7.74 -0.14 -18.83
N GLU A 167 -8.07 0.10 -20.10
CA GLU A 167 -7.74 1.35 -20.77
C GLU A 167 -8.82 2.39 -20.42
N HIS A 168 -8.40 3.51 -19.85
CA HIS A 168 -9.31 4.57 -19.46
C HIS A 168 -9.95 5.18 -20.70
N LYS A 169 -11.24 4.91 -20.90
CA LYS A 169 -12.08 5.63 -21.88
C LYS A 169 -12.73 6.80 -21.15
N PRO A 170 -12.49 8.06 -21.56
CA PRO A 170 -13.11 9.21 -20.93
C PRO A 170 -14.63 9.10 -21.07
N GLU A 171 -15.31 9.10 -19.93
CA GLU A 171 -16.76 8.95 -19.86
C GLU A 171 -17.40 10.29 -20.28
N PRO A 172 -18.30 10.31 -21.28
CA PRO A 172 -19.08 11.51 -21.54
C PRO A 172 -19.89 11.85 -20.28
N LEU A 173 -19.86 13.11 -19.87
CA LEU A 173 -20.65 13.61 -18.74
C LEU A 173 -22.13 13.27 -18.97
N SER A 174 -22.66 12.26 -18.26
CA SER A 174 -24.06 11.91 -18.40
C SER A 174 -24.91 13.06 -17.86
N LEU A 175 -25.60 13.78 -18.72
CA LEU A 175 -26.66 14.71 -18.31
C LEU A 175 -27.72 13.92 -17.53
N LYS A 176 -27.96 14.32 -16.28
CA LYS A 176 -29.01 13.73 -15.43
C LYS A 176 -30.35 13.80 -16.15
N SER A 177 -30.99 12.65 -16.32
CA SER A 177 -32.33 12.50 -16.90
C SER A 177 -33.41 13.05 -15.96
N TRP A 178 -34.53 13.50 -16.55
CA TRP A 178 -35.65 14.22 -15.93
C TRP A 178 -36.44 13.44 -14.87
N PHE A 179 -36.20 12.12 -14.74
CA PHE A 179 -36.78 11.27 -13.68
C PHE A 179 -35.95 11.23 -12.38
N SER A 180 -34.83 11.97 -12.29
CA SER A 180 -34.00 12.09 -11.07
C SER A 180 -34.66 12.81 -9.88
N VAL A 181 -35.94 13.19 -10.02
CA VAL A 181 -36.76 13.84 -8.99
C VAL A 181 -37.30 12.85 -7.95
N PHE A 182 -37.49 11.58 -8.32
CA PHE A 182 -38.10 10.55 -7.47
C PHE A 182 -37.12 9.51 -6.92
N LEU A 183 -35.86 9.56 -7.36
CA LEU A 183 -34.79 8.73 -6.83
C LEU A 183 -33.97 9.53 -5.79
N PRO A 184 -33.55 8.90 -4.68
CA PRO A 184 -32.60 9.50 -3.74
C PRO A 184 -31.37 10.03 -4.46
N ASN A 185 -30.98 11.28 -4.22
CA ASN A 185 -30.01 11.95 -5.07
C ASN A 185 -28.55 11.55 -4.80
N ARG A 186 -28.27 10.89 -3.67
CA ARG A 186 -26.96 10.36 -3.24
C ARG A 186 -27.15 9.22 -2.23
N VAL A 187 -26.33 8.18 -2.36
CA VAL A 187 -26.03 7.23 -1.27
C VAL A 187 -24.77 7.77 -0.57
N ASP A 188 -24.90 8.19 0.67
CA ASP A 188 -23.77 8.63 1.49
C ASP A 188 -23.33 7.46 2.38
N LEU A 189 -22.15 6.91 2.09
CA LEU A 189 -21.56 5.77 2.81
C LEU A 189 -20.59 6.32 3.84
N LYS A 190 -20.97 6.34 5.12
CA LYS A 190 -20.13 6.89 6.19
C LYS A 190 -18.99 5.94 6.57
N ARG A 191 -19.20 4.62 6.48
CA ARG A 191 -18.20 3.60 6.82
C ARG A 191 -18.54 2.26 6.18
N VAL A 192 -17.56 1.63 5.53
CA VAL A 192 -17.64 0.24 5.07
C VAL A 192 -16.53 -0.56 5.74
N GLU A 193 -16.88 -1.65 6.39
CA GLU A 193 -15.93 -2.56 7.05
C GLU A 193 -16.11 -3.97 6.52
N SER A 194 -15.00 -4.65 6.24
CA SER A 194 -14.97 -6.04 5.81
C SER A 194 -13.98 -6.83 6.65
N GLU A 195 -14.36 -8.04 7.07
CA GLU A 195 -13.53 -8.90 7.92
C GLU A 195 -12.40 -9.60 7.11
N PRO A 196 -12.54 -10.78 6.48
CA PRO A 196 -11.61 -11.19 5.44
C PRO A 196 -12.09 -10.67 4.08
N ALA A 197 -11.32 -9.77 3.49
CA ALA A 197 -11.41 -9.43 2.08
C ALA A 197 -10.23 -10.01 1.30
N ASN A 198 -10.54 -10.64 0.17
CA ASN A 198 -9.58 -11.09 -0.82
C ASN A 198 -9.62 -10.14 -2.01
N VAL A 199 -8.55 -9.36 -2.21
CA VAL A 199 -8.40 -8.45 -3.34
C VAL A 199 -7.34 -9.02 -4.26
N THR A 200 -7.74 -9.46 -5.46
CA THR A 200 -6.87 -10.20 -6.37
C THR A 200 -6.78 -9.57 -7.74
N TRP A 201 -5.63 -9.69 -8.40
CA TRP A 201 -5.38 -9.18 -9.75
C TRP A 201 -4.46 -10.12 -10.52
N PRO A 202 -4.52 -10.16 -11.87
CA PRO A 202 -3.60 -10.94 -12.66
C PRO A 202 -2.21 -10.28 -12.67
N PHE A 203 -1.16 -11.05 -12.41
CA PHE A 203 0.23 -10.62 -12.51
C PHE A 203 1.07 -11.73 -13.15
N ARG A 204 1.67 -11.43 -14.32
CA ARG A 204 2.47 -12.39 -15.11
C ARG A 204 1.77 -13.73 -15.41
N GLY A 205 0.45 -13.70 -15.60
CA GLY A 205 -0.35 -14.91 -15.86
C GLY A 205 -0.74 -15.68 -14.60
N GLU A 206 -0.31 -15.25 -13.41
CA GLU A 206 -0.70 -15.82 -12.12
C GLU A 206 -1.64 -14.90 -11.35
N ARG A 207 -2.40 -15.46 -10.40
CA ARG A 207 -3.29 -14.70 -9.51
C ARG A 207 -2.46 -14.13 -8.35
N ALA A 208 -2.25 -12.81 -8.36
CA ALA A 208 -1.69 -12.07 -7.24
C ALA A 208 -2.82 -11.46 -6.39
N GLY A 209 -2.53 -11.12 -5.14
CA GLY A 209 -3.52 -10.46 -4.30
C GLY A 209 -3.16 -10.32 -2.84
N PHE A 210 -3.96 -9.53 -2.14
CA PHE A 210 -4.07 -9.56 -0.70
C PHE A 210 -5.18 -10.54 -0.29
N PHE A 211 -4.87 -11.46 0.60
CA PHE A 211 -5.76 -12.52 1.05
C PHE A 211 -6.03 -12.40 2.54
N GLY A 212 -7.31 -12.45 2.93
CA GLY A 212 -7.74 -12.39 4.32
C GLY A 212 -7.46 -11.05 5.01
N THR A 213 -7.51 -9.95 4.26
CA THR A 213 -7.23 -8.61 4.78
C THR A 213 -8.51 -7.94 5.26
N ARG A 214 -8.47 -7.30 6.44
CA ARG A 214 -9.56 -6.45 6.93
C ARG A 214 -9.51 -5.11 6.24
N LEU A 215 -10.61 -4.73 5.60
CA LEU A 215 -10.73 -3.48 4.88
C LEU A 215 -11.67 -2.53 5.61
N LEU A 216 -11.23 -1.30 5.81
CA LEU A 216 -12.01 -0.19 6.28
C LEU A 216 -11.98 0.90 5.22
N ILE A 217 -13.14 1.27 4.71
CA ILE A 217 -13.31 2.32 3.71
C ILE A 217 -14.10 3.45 4.36
N THR A 218 -13.52 4.64 4.35
CA THR A 218 -14.14 5.84 4.91
C THR A 218 -14.21 6.94 3.86
N PRO A 219 -15.31 7.70 3.76
CA PRO A 219 -15.41 8.82 2.84
C PRO A 219 -14.45 9.92 3.27
N HIS A 220 -13.75 10.52 2.31
CA HIS A 220 -12.91 11.67 2.49
C HIS A 220 -13.29 12.73 1.44
N GLY A 221 -14.31 13.53 1.76
CA GLY A 221 -14.89 14.51 0.84
C GLY A 221 -15.70 13.85 -0.28
N ARG A 222 -15.19 13.86 -1.51
CA ARG A 222 -15.81 13.20 -2.67
C ARG A 222 -15.12 11.88 -3.06
N ASP A 223 -14.03 11.55 -2.38
CA ASP A 223 -13.18 10.39 -2.63
C ASP A 223 -13.21 9.46 -1.39
N PHE A 224 -12.46 8.36 -1.45
CA PHE A 224 -12.44 7.35 -0.38
C PHE A 224 -11.02 7.10 0.13
N ASP A 225 -10.93 6.97 1.45
CA ASP A 225 -9.76 6.51 2.18
C ASP A 225 -9.91 5.03 2.49
N TYR A 226 -8.88 4.25 2.17
CA TYR A 226 -8.84 2.81 2.30
C TYR A 226 -7.76 2.43 3.31
N ARG A 227 -8.17 1.76 4.38
CA ARG A 227 -7.28 1.16 5.35
C ARG A 227 -7.40 -0.35 5.31
N ALA A 228 -6.26 -1.02 5.23
CA ALA A 228 -6.17 -2.46 5.19
C ALA A 228 -5.31 -2.93 6.37
N THR A 229 -5.75 -3.97 7.10
CA THR A 229 -4.97 -4.55 8.21
C THR A 229 -5.03 -6.07 8.19
N GLY A 230 -3.91 -6.71 8.50
CA GLY A 230 -3.81 -8.17 8.46
C GLY A 230 -3.92 -8.76 7.05
N GLY A 231 -3.72 -10.07 6.97
CA GLY A 231 -3.76 -10.83 5.72
C GLY A 231 -2.38 -11.08 5.12
N THR A 232 -2.36 -11.71 3.96
CA THR A 232 -1.12 -12.13 3.27
C THR A 232 -1.14 -11.62 1.83
N LEU A 233 -0.07 -10.95 1.44
CA LEU A 233 0.23 -10.60 0.06
C LEU A 233 0.90 -11.79 -0.62
N LYS A 234 0.29 -12.28 -1.70
CA LYS A 234 0.87 -13.30 -2.57
C LYS A 234 1.00 -12.75 -3.97
N MET A 235 2.17 -12.87 -4.57
CA MET A 235 2.39 -12.55 -5.98
C MET A 235 3.60 -13.31 -6.52
N ALA A 236 3.66 -13.49 -7.83
CA ALA A 236 4.82 -14.11 -8.46
C ALA A 236 6.10 -13.29 -8.19
N LEU A 237 7.24 -13.98 -8.05
CA LEU A 237 8.62 -13.46 -7.85
C LEU A 237 9.00 -12.95 -6.45
N ILE A 238 8.06 -12.81 -5.53
CA ILE A 238 8.37 -12.49 -4.13
C ILE A 238 7.78 -13.57 -3.23
N PRO A 239 8.36 -13.82 -2.05
CA PRO A 239 7.76 -14.71 -1.07
C PRO A 239 6.44 -14.12 -0.54
N ASP A 240 5.63 -14.96 0.10
CA ASP A 240 4.43 -14.52 0.80
C ASP A 240 4.82 -13.48 1.88
N LEU A 241 4.15 -12.33 1.87
CA LEU A 241 4.40 -11.25 2.84
C LEU A 241 3.16 -11.02 3.71
N TYR A 242 3.37 -10.84 5.01
CA TYR A 242 2.28 -10.51 5.92
C TYR A 242 1.98 -9.01 5.87
N LEU A 243 0.72 -8.64 5.65
CA LEU A 243 0.29 -7.25 5.68
C LEU A 243 -0.01 -6.83 7.12
N ARG A 244 0.80 -5.94 7.68
CA ARG A 244 0.52 -5.36 9.01
C ARG A 244 -0.54 -4.28 8.89
N GLN A 245 -0.28 -3.30 8.04
CA GLN A 245 -1.20 -2.20 7.76
C GLN A 245 -0.95 -1.60 6.38
N ALA A 246 -1.99 -1.05 5.78
CA ALA A 246 -1.92 -0.24 4.57
C ALA A 246 -2.88 0.92 4.68
N HIS A 247 -2.43 2.09 4.25
CA HIS A 247 -3.23 3.30 4.14
C HIS A 247 -3.10 3.86 2.73
N ILE A 248 -4.21 3.83 2.01
CA ILE A 248 -4.29 4.14 0.59
C ILE A 248 -5.40 5.15 0.39
N PHE A 249 -5.13 6.18 -0.41
CA PHE A 249 -6.10 7.18 -0.80
C PHE A 249 -6.22 7.22 -2.31
N ILE A 250 -7.44 7.00 -2.81
CA ILE A 250 -7.70 6.90 -4.24
C ILE A 250 -8.66 8.02 -4.62
N THR A 251 -8.22 8.85 -5.55
CA THR A 251 -9.01 9.91 -6.19
C THR A 251 -9.26 9.58 -7.65
N LYS A 252 -9.97 10.44 -8.37
CA LYS A 252 -10.15 10.29 -9.83
C LYS A 252 -8.84 10.34 -10.63
N THR A 253 -7.83 11.05 -10.15
CA THR A 253 -6.61 11.36 -10.92
C THR A 253 -5.32 10.87 -10.26
N VAL A 254 -5.35 10.50 -8.98
CA VAL A 254 -4.16 10.10 -8.22
C VAL A 254 -4.52 8.97 -7.23
N LEU A 255 -3.67 7.94 -7.19
CA LEU A 255 -3.56 6.96 -6.12
C LEU A 255 -2.37 7.36 -5.24
N THR A 256 -2.60 7.56 -3.95
CA THR A 256 -1.56 7.82 -2.96
C THR A 256 -1.47 6.65 -1.99
N LEU A 257 -0.29 6.08 -1.86
CA LEU A 257 0.08 5.14 -0.80
C LEU A 257 0.73 5.96 0.32
N TYR A 258 -0.03 6.26 1.38
CA TYR A 258 0.52 6.97 2.53
C TYR A 258 1.50 6.10 3.33
N GLY A 259 1.25 4.80 3.36
CA GLY A 259 2.14 3.82 3.96
C GLY A 259 1.56 2.43 3.90
N VAL A 260 2.37 1.47 3.44
CA VAL A 260 2.06 0.04 3.45
C VAL A 260 3.20 -0.67 4.16
N ASP A 261 2.90 -1.22 5.34
CA ASP A 261 3.83 -1.99 6.15
C ASP A 261 3.58 -3.48 5.95
N LEU A 262 4.56 -4.15 5.33
CA LEU A 262 4.62 -5.58 5.14
C LEU A 262 5.72 -6.19 6.02
N ALA A 263 5.61 -7.48 6.29
CA ALA A 263 6.65 -8.28 6.91
C ALA A 263 6.93 -9.52 6.06
N GLY A 264 8.14 -10.06 6.19
CA GLY A 264 8.50 -11.33 5.58
C GLY A 264 7.75 -12.52 6.19
N ALA A 265 8.14 -13.72 5.78
CA ALA A 265 7.67 -14.95 6.38
C ALA A 265 7.82 -14.91 7.91
N HIS A 266 6.87 -15.53 8.62
CA HIS A 266 6.84 -15.55 10.09
C HIS A 266 6.81 -14.16 10.77
N ASN A 267 6.38 -13.11 10.04
CA ASN A 267 6.32 -11.73 10.52
C ASN A 267 7.69 -11.12 10.86
N GLU A 268 8.76 -11.65 10.25
CA GLU A 268 10.12 -11.15 10.41
C GLU A 268 10.43 -9.99 9.46
N GLY A 269 11.31 -9.09 9.90
CA GLY A 269 11.67 -7.89 9.16
C GLY A 269 10.51 -6.89 9.00
N ARG A 270 10.78 -5.84 8.21
CA ARG A 270 9.80 -4.82 7.85
C ARG A 270 10.06 -4.32 6.44
N ILE A 271 8.99 -4.13 5.69
CA ILE A 271 8.98 -3.43 4.40
C ILE A 271 7.97 -2.31 4.53
N HIS A 272 8.42 -1.08 4.34
CA HIS A 272 7.58 0.10 4.31
C HIS A 272 7.54 0.65 2.89
N VAL A 273 6.35 0.77 2.33
CA VAL A 273 6.13 1.27 0.97
C VAL A 273 5.27 2.52 1.03
N GLU A 274 5.74 3.57 0.38
CA GLU A 274 5.00 4.82 0.20
C GLU A 274 5.11 5.26 -1.26
N GLY A 275 4.17 6.05 -1.74
CA GLY A 275 4.24 6.51 -3.12
C GLY A 275 2.98 7.15 -3.65
N LYS A 276 3.07 7.60 -4.91
CA LYS A 276 1.98 8.20 -5.66
C LYS A 276 2.00 7.68 -7.09
N ALA A 277 0.85 7.33 -7.60
CA ALA A 277 0.65 6.95 -8.99
C ALA A 277 -0.47 7.82 -9.57
N GLY A 278 -0.22 8.43 -10.72
CA GLY A 278 -1.26 9.09 -11.48
C GLY A 278 -2.25 8.06 -12.06
N ILE A 279 -3.52 8.45 -12.11
CA ILE A 279 -4.62 7.73 -12.74
C ILE A 279 -5.12 8.56 -13.93
N ALA A 280 -5.57 7.88 -14.99
CA ALA A 280 -6.10 8.47 -16.23
C ALA A 280 -5.04 9.26 -17.03
N ASP A 281 -5.20 10.59 -17.13
CA ASP A 281 -4.36 11.45 -17.97
C ASP A 281 -2.97 11.68 -17.36
N TYR A 282 -2.87 11.61 -16.04
CA TYR A 282 -1.60 11.65 -15.32
C TYR A 282 -1.12 10.21 -15.13
N LYS A 283 0.03 9.84 -15.72
CA LYS A 283 0.54 8.45 -15.68
C LYS A 283 1.80 8.30 -14.84
N SER A 284 2.33 9.38 -14.29
CA SER A 284 3.59 9.32 -13.54
C SER A 284 3.46 8.43 -12.31
N VAL A 285 4.48 7.65 -12.03
CA VAL A 285 4.57 6.79 -10.84
C VAL A 285 5.81 7.19 -10.06
N GLY A 286 5.68 7.29 -8.73
CA GLY A 286 6.78 7.45 -7.79
C GLY A 286 6.53 6.55 -6.59
N LEU A 287 7.46 5.63 -6.31
CA LEU A 287 7.37 4.67 -5.22
C LEU A 287 8.69 4.66 -4.45
N ASN A 288 8.63 4.79 -3.12
CA ASN A 288 9.75 4.54 -2.24
C ASN A 288 9.46 3.29 -1.42
N VAL A 289 10.44 2.40 -1.34
CA VAL A 289 10.39 1.17 -0.56
C VAL A 289 11.58 1.16 0.37
N ASN A 290 11.33 1.10 1.67
CA ASN A 290 12.37 0.92 2.68
C ASN A 290 12.19 -0.46 3.30
N PHE A 291 13.26 -1.22 3.44
CA PHE A 291 13.21 -2.52 4.07
C PHE A 291 14.31 -2.66 5.13
N ASP A 292 13.98 -3.37 6.20
CA ASP A 292 14.88 -3.62 7.31
C ASP A 292 14.77 -5.06 7.79
N ARG A 293 15.93 -5.70 8.01
CA ARG A 293 16.07 -7.05 8.56
C ARG A 293 15.21 -8.10 7.86
N LEU A 294 15.19 -8.08 6.53
CA LEU A 294 14.50 -9.09 5.72
C LEU A 294 15.38 -10.32 5.52
N PRO A 295 14.94 -11.52 5.90
CA PRO A 295 15.69 -12.75 5.62
C PRO A 295 15.84 -12.96 4.10
N ILE A 296 17.07 -12.95 3.58
CA ILE A 296 17.31 -13.03 2.12
C ILE A 296 16.94 -14.40 1.55
N ARG A 297 16.96 -15.44 2.40
CA ARG A 297 16.81 -16.84 2.00
C ARG A 297 15.52 -17.10 1.21
N ASP A 298 14.42 -16.46 1.59
CA ASP A 298 13.13 -16.68 0.93
C ASP A 298 13.02 -16.00 -0.43
N TRP A 299 13.82 -14.96 -0.66
CA TRP A 299 13.88 -14.15 -1.88
C TRP A 299 14.82 -14.76 -2.93
N LEU A 300 15.66 -15.72 -2.55
CA LEU A 300 16.61 -16.35 -3.45
C LEU A 300 15.97 -17.46 -4.29
N PRO A 301 16.44 -17.68 -5.54
CA PRO A 301 16.08 -18.84 -6.34
C PRO A 301 16.36 -20.15 -5.58
N LYS A 302 15.58 -21.21 -5.85
CA LYS A 302 15.65 -22.51 -5.15
C LYS A 302 17.08 -23.05 -5.02
N ARG A 303 17.89 -22.95 -6.09
CA ARG A 303 19.29 -23.41 -6.11
C ARG A 303 20.21 -22.71 -5.12
N TRP A 304 19.88 -21.48 -4.71
CA TRP A 304 20.70 -20.65 -3.83
C TRP A 304 20.22 -20.63 -2.37
N LYS A 305 18.97 -21.04 -2.11
CA LYS A 305 18.35 -21.02 -0.76
C LYS A 305 19.08 -21.86 0.30
N GLY A 306 19.88 -22.84 -0.14
CA GLY A 306 20.68 -23.71 0.74
C GLY A 306 22.08 -23.17 1.04
N HIS A 307 22.52 -22.12 0.33
CA HIS A 307 23.90 -21.65 0.36
C HIS A 307 24.07 -20.26 0.92
N PHE A 308 23.01 -19.45 0.95
CA PHE A 308 23.09 -18.07 1.39
C PHE A 308 22.07 -17.80 2.49
N ALA A 309 22.54 -17.16 3.56
CA ALA A 309 21.73 -16.66 4.66
C ALA A 309 22.16 -15.24 5.03
N GLY A 310 21.28 -14.51 5.72
CA GLY A 310 21.53 -13.13 6.14
C GLY A 310 20.27 -12.28 6.10
N ASN A 311 20.42 -11.06 6.60
CA ASN A 311 19.34 -10.09 6.74
C ASN A 311 19.60 -8.87 5.86
N ALA A 312 18.73 -8.63 4.90
CA ALA A 312 18.80 -7.48 4.01
C ALA A 312 18.11 -6.25 4.61
N SER A 313 18.78 -5.10 4.49
CA SER A 313 18.24 -3.77 4.78
C SER A 313 18.62 -2.81 3.66
N GLY A 314 17.77 -1.82 3.37
CA GLY A 314 18.00 -0.94 2.23
C GLY A 314 16.80 -0.10 1.83
N THR A 315 16.98 0.60 0.73
CA THR A 315 15.99 1.54 0.17
C THR A 315 15.93 1.36 -1.34
N ILE A 316 14.74 1.46 -1.92
CA ILE A 316 14.50 1.43 -3.36
C ILE A 316 13.60 2.60 -3.71
N ARG A 317 13.99 3.37 -4.72
CA ARG A 317 13.20 4.46 -5.28
C ARG A 317 12.91 4.13 -6.72
N TRP A 318 11.64 4.14 -7.09
CA TRP A 318 11.17 3.88 -8.45
C TRP A 318 10.38 5.09 -8.93
N ALA A 319 10.72 5.58 -10.13
CA ALA A 319 10.03 6.67 -10.77
C ALA A 319 9.82 6.39 -12.26
N GLY A 320 8.72 6.85 -12.83
CA GLY A 320 8.45 6.71 -14.25
C GLY A 320 7.39 7.68 -14.74
N GLU A 321 7.44 8.04 -16.02
CA GLU A 321 6.39 8.85 -16.65
C GLU A 321 5.10 8.05 -16.87
N ASN A 322 5.22 6.73 -16.93
CA ASN A 322 4.11 5.80 -17.01
C ASN A 322 4.43 4.53 -16.20
N PRO A 323 3.43 3.68 -15.86
CA PRO A 323 3.65 2.46 -15.11
C PRO A 323 4.37 1.35 -15.91
N LYS A 324 4.73 1.58 -17.18
CA LYS A 324 5.47 0.58 -17.98
C LYS A 324 6.95 0.62 -17.59
N LEU A 325 7.53 -0.56 -17.44
CA LEU A 325 8.93 -0.73 -17.05
C LEU A 325 9.89 0.02 -17.99
N GLU A 326 9.57 0.07 -19.28
CA GLU A 326 10.39 0.67 -20.35
C GLU A 326 10.62 2.18 -20.18
N ASN A 327 9.66 2.89 -19.59
CA ASN A 327 9.75 4.34 -19.36
C ASN A 327 9.92 4.67 -17.87
N SER A 328 10.50 3.72 -17.13
CA SER A 328 10.74 3.86 -15.71
C SER A 328 12.21 3.66 -15.38
N SER A 329 12.63 4.31 -14.31
CA SER A 329 13.95 4.21 -13.74
C SER A 329 13.84 4.00 -12.24
N GLY A 330 14.84 3.40 -11.65
CA GLY A 330 14.95 3.42 -10.21
C GLY A 330 16.36 3.22 -9.74
N GLU A 331 16.52 3.44 -8.45
CA GLU A 331 17.78 3.41 -7.75
C GLU A 331 17.56 2.75 -6.40
N GLY A 332 18.57 2.10 -5.87
CA GLY A 332 18.47 1.47 -4.58
C GLY A 332 19.83 1.17 -3.96
N LEU A 333 19.79 1.03 -2.65
CA LEU A 333 20.90 0.60 -1.82
C LEU A 333 20.48 -0.69 -1.14
N LEU A 334 21.34 -1.71 -1.20
CA LEU A 334 21.16 -2.97 -0.51
C LEU A 334 22.36 -3.20 0.41
N ARG A 335 22.08 -3.57 1.65
CA ARG A 335 23.05 -4.06 2.62
C ARG A 335 22.56 -5.38 3.19
N VAL A 336 23.47 -6.33 3.35
CA VAL A 336 23.19 -7.62 3.97
C VAL A 336 24.03 -7.71 5.24
N GLY A 337 23.36 -7.72 6.39
CA GLY A 337 23.96 -8.02 7.68
C GLY A 337 23.90 -9.51 7.99
N ASP A 338 24.81 -9.98 8.85
CA ASP A 338 24.93 -11.39 9.25
C ASP A 338 24.96 -12.35 8.05
N GLY A 339 25.62 -11.91 6.97
CA GLY A 339 25.68 -12.66 5.72
C GLY A 339 26.50 -13.93 5.91
N ARG A 340 25.96 -15.07 5.47
CA ARG A 340 26.65 -16.36 5.52
C ARG A 340 26.57 -17.05 4.18
N ILE A 341 27.69 -17.60 3.76
CA ILE A 341 27.80 -18.41 2.57
C ILE A 341 28.30 -19.79 2.98
N ASP A 342 27.45 -20.80 2.80
CA ASP A 342 27.71 -22.16 3.24
C ASP A 342 27.63 -23.15 2.09
N LYS A 343 28.53 -24.14 2.09
CA LYS A 343 28.42 -25.35 1.25
C LYS A 343 28.31 -25.07 -0.24
N LEU A 344 28.88 -23.96 -0.71
CA LEU A 344 28.98 -23.75 -2.15
C LEU A 344 29.98 -24.77 -2.71
N PRO A 345 29.65 -25.52 -3.79
CA PRO A 345 30.55 -26.52 -4.33
C PRO A 345 31.94 -26.00 -4.73
N ILE A 346 32.03 -24.71 -5.10
CA ILE A 346 33.33 -24.04 -5.36
C ILE A 346 34.14 -23.85 -4.08
N LEU A 347 33.47 -23.52 -2.97
CA LEU A 347 34.12 -23.26 -1.69
C LEU A 347 34.60 -24.54 -1.02
N GLU A 348 33.81 -25.62 -1.08
CA GLU A 348 34.19 -26.94 -0.57
C GLU A 348 35.48 -27.44 -1.25
N LYS A 349 35.57 -27.33 -2.57
CA LYS A 349 36.78 -27.72 -3.30
C LYS A 349 37.97 -26.82 -3.03
N LEU A 350 37.75 -25.51 -2.89
CA LEU A 350 38.84 -24.61 -2.52
C LEU A 350 39.34 -24.89 -1.10
N ALA A 351 38.44 -25.26 -0.18
CA ALA A 351 38.80 -25.69 1.16
C ALA A 351 39.63 -26.98 1.15
N GLU A 352 39.25 -27.97 0.35
CA GLU A 352 40.03 -29.20 0.13
C GLU A 352 41.42 -28.90 -0.43
N LEU A 353 41.50 -28.05 -1.47
CA LEU A 353 42.77 -27.69 -2.13
C LEU A 353 43.69 -26.88 -1.22
N ALA A 354 43.14 -25.90 -0.49
CA ALA A 354 43.89 -25.07 0.42
C ALA A 354 44.13 -25.73 1.80
N GLN A 355 43.56 -26.92 2.03
CA GLN A 355 43.49 -27.60 3.32
C GLN A 355 42.98 -26.68 4.45
N LYS A 356 41.99 -25.84 4.13
CA LYS A 356 41.42 -24.83 5.03
C LYS A 356 39.89 -24.92 5.02
N THR A 357 39.35 -25.64 5.99
CA THR A 357 37.90 -25.78 6.22
C THR A 357 37.19 -24.45 6.44
N SER A 358 37.93 -23.41 6.87
CA SER A 358 37.41 -22.04 6.99
C SER A 358 36.96 -21.40 5.67
N LEU A 359 37.22 -22.02 4.52
CA LEU A 359 36.73 -21.57 3.21
C LEU A 359 35.35 -22.17 2.86
N GLU A 360 34.94 -23.26 3.50
CA GLU A 360 33.62 -23.91 3.29
C GLU A 360 32.47 -23.05 3.84
N HIS A 361 32.80 -22.22 4.83
CA HIS A 361 31.90 -21.36 5.57
C HIS A 361 32.49 -19.95 5.57
N LEU A 362 31.84 -19.04 4.86
CA LEU A 362 32.23 -17.63 4.82
C LEU A 362 31.21 -16.81 5.62
N GLU A 363 31.72 -16.02 6.56
CA GLU A 363 30.93 -15.05 7.31
C GLU A 363 31.23 -13.64 6.79
N LEU A 364 30.23 -13.02 6.15
CA LEU A 364 30.38 -11.70 5.54
C LEU A 364 30.26 -10.63 6.62
N SER A 365 31.36 -9.93 6.91
CA SER A 365 31.37 -8.77 7.80
C SER A 365 30.80 -7.53 7.14
N ASN A 366 30.94 -7.41 5.82
CA ASN A 366 30.30 -6.36 5.03
C ASN A 366 29.78 -6.94 3.70
N CYS A 367 28.55 -6.58 3.34
CA CYS A 367 27.98 -6.91 2.05
C CYS A 367 27.03 -5.79 1.66
N SER A 368 27.47 -4.91 0.77
CA SER A 368 26.68 -3.79 0.28
C SER A 368 26.82 -3.61 -1.22
N LEU A 369 25.75 -3.13 -1.85
CA LEU A 369 25.75 -2.71 -3.24
C LEU A 369 24.75 -1.59 -3.46
N SER A 370 25.07 -0.72 -4.41
CA SER A 370 24.15 0.28 -4.96
C SER A 370 23.73 -0.20 -6.34
N PHE A 371 22.47 -0.02 -6.71
CA PHE A 371 21.99 -0.38 -8.03
C PHE A 371 21.10 0.71 -8.60
N ALA A 372 21.20 0.91 -9.90
CA ALA A 372 20.33 1.79 -10.66
C ALA A 372 19.88 1.06 -11.92
N TRP A 373 18.61 1.20 -12.28
CA TRP A 373 18.10 0.69 -13.54
C TRP A 373 17.42 1.79 -14.33
N ARG A 374 17.66 1.77 -15.63
CA ARG A 374 16.92 2.54 -16.63
C ARG A 374 16.83 1.66 -17.86
N TYR A 375 15.64 1.14 -18.12
CA TYR A 375 15.45 0.10 -19.12
C TYR A 375 16.11 0.48 -20.46
N PRO A 376 16.87 -0.43 -21.10
CA PRO A 376 17.12 -1.84 -20.74
C PRO A 376 18.41 -2.08 -19.92
N LYS A 377 19.01 -1.02 -19.36
CA LYS A 377 20.28 -1.05 -18.65
C LYS A 377 20.09 -1.15 -17.14
N ILE A 378 20.90 -1.98 -16.49
CA ILE A 378 21.03 -2.07 -15.03
C ILE A 378 22.51 -1.84 -14.71
N GLU A 379 22.77 -0.96 -13.77
CA GLU A 379 24.10 -0.70 -13.22
C GLU A 379 24.10 -1.09 -11.75
N ILE A 380 25.12 -1.85 -11.37
CA ILE A 380 25.39 -2.24 -9.99
C ILE A 380 26.75 -1.64 -9.67
N THR A 381 26.78 -0.69 -8.75
CA THR A 381 27.96 0.06 -8.36
C THR A 381 28.22 -0.14 -6.87
N GLU A 382 29.40 0.29 -6.42
CA GLU A 382 29.77 0.25 -5.00
C GLU A 382 29.60 -1.15 -4.38
N ILE A 383 29.85 -2.19 -5.18
CA ILE A 383 29.86 -3.57 -4.69
C ILE A 383 31.00 -3.64 -3.68
N ALA A 384 30.67 -3.97 -2.45
CA ALA A 384 31.63 -4.18 -1.37
C ALA A 384 31.20 -5.42 -0.60
N ILE A 385 31.96 -6.51 -0.77
CA ILE A 385 31.76 -7.76 -0.05
C ILE A 385 33.06 -8.09 0.67
N GLU A 386 33.02 -8.28 1.97
CA GLU A 386 34.20 -8.52 2.79
C GLU A 386 33.90 -9.56 3.86
N GLU A 387 34.88 -10.43 4.06
CA GLU A 387 35.06 -11.18 5.29
C GLU A 387 36.42 -10.75 5.86
N GLU A 388 36.36 -10.01 6.96
CA GLU A 388 37.53 -9.37 7.56
C GLU A 388 38.62 -10.41 7.84
N GLY A 389 39.82 -10.18 7.29
CA GLY A 389 40.96 -11.08 7.46
C GLY A 389 41.01 -12.28 6.50
N LYS A 390 40.01 -12.47 5.62
CA LYS A 390 40.06 -13.51 4.58
C LYS A 390 40.08 -12.94 3.16
N PHE A 391 39.05 -12.17 2.79
CA PHE A 391 38.90 -11.66 1.43
C PHE A 391 38.07 -10.38 1.37
N ARG A 392 38.26 -9.63 0.29
CA ARG A 392 37.50 -8.42 -0.01
C ARG A 392 37.24 -8.31 -1.51
N ILE A 393 36.03 -7.93 -1.88
CA ILE A 393 35.58 -7.78 -3.26
C ILE A 393 35.04 -6.36 -3.41
N GLU A 394 35.58 -5.64 -4.38
CA GLU A 394 35.13 -4.28 -4.71
C GLU A 394 34.86 -4.14 -6.20
N GLY A 395 33.81 -3.46 -6.63
CA GLY A 395 33.69 -3.15 -8.06
C GLY A 395 32.34 -2.68 -8.54
N SER A 396 32.16 -2.84 -9.85
CA SER A 396 30.95 -2.42 -10.55
C SER A 396 30.64 -3.34 -11.72
N ILE A 397 29.36 -3.59 -11.92
CA ILE A 397 28.82 -4.45 -12.97
C ILE A 397 27.75 -3.66 -13.71
N SER A 398 27.69 -3.82 -15.02
CA SER A 398 26.64 -3.30 -15.89
C SER A 398 26.02 -4.45 -16.67
N VAL A 399 24.71 -4.40 -16.81
CA VAL A 399 23.92 -5.35 -17.58
C VAL A 399 23.11 -4.57 -18.59
N ASP A 400 23.30 -4.86 -19.87
CA ASP A 400 22.55 -4.25 -20.97
C ASP A 400 21.95 -5.34 -21.86
N ARG A 401 20.61 -5.44 -21.89
CA ARG A 401 19.89 -6.46 -22.68
C ARG A 401 20.50 -7.88 -22.56
N ARG A 402 20.78 -8.30 -21.31
CA ARG A 402 21.45 -9.57 -20.91
C ARG A 402 22.96 -9.65 -21.11
N SER A 403 23.61 -8.70 -21.79
CA SER A 403 25.06 -8.63 -21.86
C SER A 403 25.61 -8.17 -20.52
N LEU A 404 26.50 -8.97 -19.94
CA LEU A 404 27.17 -8.70 -18.68
C LEU A 404 28.54 -8.10 -18.96
N ARG A 405 28.85 -6.93 -18.36
CA ARG A 405 30.17 -6.33 -18.38
C ARG A 405 30.49 -5.69 -17.04
N GLY A 406 31.67 -5.95 -16.50
CA GLY A 406 32.04 -5.36 -15.21
C GLY A 406 33.50 -5.54 -14.89
N THR A 407 33.94 -4.84 -13.85
CA THR A 407 35.28 -4.99 -13.31
C THR A 407 35.15 -5.14 -11.80
N ILE A 408 35.71 -6.23 -11.29
CA ILE A 408 35.72 -6.59 -9.88
C ILE A 408 37.18 -6.69 -9.43
N LYS A 409 37.52 -6.00 -8.36
CA LYS A 409 38.79 -6.12 -7.64
C LYS A 409 38.61 -7.19 -6.58
N LEU A 410 39.43 -8.23 -6.64
CA LEU A 410 39.46 -9.31 -5.67
C LEU A 410 40.74 -9.19 -4.83
N GLY A 411 40.57 -8.93 -3.54
CA GLY A 411 41.61 -8.90 -2.53
C GLY A 411 41.56 -10.17 -1.69
N LEU A 412 42.70 -10.86 -1.55
CA LEU A 412 42.85 -12.04 -0.70
C LEU A 412 44.04 -11.86 0.24
N THR A 413 43.97 -12.38 1.46
CA THR A 413 45.15 -12.38 2.34
C THR A 413 46.20 -13.35 1.81
N ARG A 414 47.48 -13.11 2.15
CA ARG A 414 48.56 -14.01 1.70
C ARG A 414 48.32 -15.46 2.13
N GLN A 415 47.82 -15.64 3.35
CA GLN A 415 47.48 -16.96 3.87
C GLN A 415 46.40 -17.66 3.02
N SER A 416 45.39 -16.93 2.55
CA SER A 416 44.37 -17.51 1.64
C SER A 416 44.93 -17.93 0.27
N LEU A 417 46.15 -17.50 -0.07
CA LEU A 417 46.84 -17.78 -1.33
C LEU A 417 47.99 -18.78 -1.18
N ASP A 418 48.18 -19.41 -0.01
CA ASP A 418 49.30 -20.34 0.24
C ASP A 418 49.34 -21.54 -0.74
N TRP A 419 48.19 -21.90 -1.32
CA TRP A 419 48.05 -22.99 -2.28
C TRP A 419 48.47 -22.61 -3.71
N LEU A 420 48.57 -21.32 -4.02
CA LEU A 420 48.87 -20.81 -5.36
C LEU A 420 50.39 -20.59 -5.49
N PRO A 421 51.07 -21.21 -6.46
CA PRO A 421 52.47 -20.90 -6.74
C PRO A 421 52.57 -19.45 -7.27
N ASN A 422 53.58 -18.71 -6.80
CA ASN A 422 53.85 -17.31 -7.16
C ASN A 422 52.59 -16.41 -7.23
N PRO A 423 51.88 -16.19 -6.10
CA PRO A 423 50.62 -15.43 -6.13
C PRO A 423 50.79 -14.01 -6.67
N GLU A 424 51.98 -13.44 -6.56
CA GLU A 424 52.31 -12.07 -6.96
C GLU A 424 52.25 -11.84 -8.47
N GLU A 425 52.32 -12.89 -9.29
CA GLU A 425 52.17 -12.79 -10.75
C GLU A 425 50.72 -12.48 -11.15
N VAL A 426 49.74 -12.99 -10.40
CA VAL A 426 48.30 -12.72 -10.64
C VAL A 426 47.77 -11.61 -9.73
N PHE A 427 48.26 -11.53 -8.50
CA PHE A 427 47.87 -10.54 -7.49
C PHE A 427 48.99 -9.52 -7.30
N THR A 428 49.07 -8.58 -8.24
CA THR A 428 50.20 -7.66 -8.39
C THR A 428 50.19 -6.49 -7.40
N GLN A 429 49.04 -6.19 -6.78
CA GLN A 429 48.88 -5.03 -5.91
C GLN A 429 48.72 -5.45 -4.44
N LYS A 430 49.48 -4.83 -3.53
CA LYS A 430 49.32 -5.04 -2.08
C LYS A 430 48.74 -3.79 -1.43
N ARG A 431 47.58 -3.92 -0.78
CA ARG A 431 46.90 -2.80 -0.09
C ARG A 431 46.06 -3.31 1.07
N SER A 432 46.16 -2.64 2.21
CA SER A 432 45.35 -2.90 3.41
C SER A 432 45.38 -4.37 3.88
N GLY A 433 46.55 -5.01 3.81
CA GLY A 433 46.71 -6.42 4.23
C GLY A 433 46.29 -7.46 3.17
N TYR A 434 45.71 -7.04 2.05
CA TYR A 434 45.29 -7.92 0.96
C TYR A 434 46.22 -7.81 -0.26
N LEU A 435 46.35 -8.92 -0.98
CA LEU A 435 46.88 -9.02 -2.33
C LEU A 435 45.70 -8.94 -3.31
N TRP A 436 45.76 -7.98 -4.22
CA TRP A 436 44.67 -7.59 -5.10
C TRP A 436 44.94 -7.98 -6.55
N THR A 437 43.88 -8.40 -7.22
CA THR A 437 43.84 -8.61 -8.67
C THR A 437 42.56 -8.01 -9.24
N ILE A 438 42.60 -7.64 -10.51
CA ILE A 438 41.43 -7.18 -11.25
C ILE A 438 40.87 -8.35 -12.05
N VAL A 439 39.57 -8.56 -11.93
CA VAL A 439 38.78 -9.56 -12.64
C VAL A 439 37.82 -8.84 -13.57
N HIS A 440 37.93 -9.11 -14.86
CA HIS A 440 37.05 -8.59 -15.89
C HIS A 440 35.91 -9.57 -16.14
N LEU A 441 34.68 -9.10 -15.90
CA LEU A 441 33.45 -9.86 -16.17
C LEU A 441 32.93 -9.53 -17.56
N SER A 442 32.57 -10.57 -18.32
CA SER A 442 32.02 -10.49 -19.67
C SER A 442 30.96 -11.57 -19.93
N GLY A 443 30.42 -11.66 -21.15
CA GLY A 443 29.45 -12.69 -21.53
C GLY A 443 28.00 -12.25 -21.32
N THR A 444 27.16 -13.15 -20.81
CA THR A 444 25.74 -12.90 -20.54
C THR A 444 25.39 -13.18 -19.09
N ILE A 445 24.20 -12.78 -18.63
CA ILE A 445 23.72 -13.10 -17.27
C ILE A 445 23.59 -14.63 -17.08
N ASP A 446 23.22 -15.35 -18.15
CA ASP A 446 23.00 -16.79 -18.12
C ASP A 446 24.34 -17.56 -18.22
N GLU A 447 25.30 -17.01 -18.98
CA GLU A 447 26.65 -17.56 -19.16
C GLU A 447 27.72 -16.48 -18.87
N PRO A 448 27.97 -16.17 -17.58
CA PRO A 448 28.97 -15.20 -17.20
C PRO A 448 30.38 -15.75 -17.48
N LYS A 449 31.24 -14.90 -18.06
CA LYS A 449 32.65 -15.19 -18.34
C LYS A 449 33.55 -14.30 -17.50
N GLN A 450 34.71 -14.81 -17.14
CA GLN A 450 35.73 -14.09 -16.36
C GLN A 450 37.14 -14.51 -16.77
N ASP A 451 38.12 -13.64 -16.53
CA ASP A 451 39.51 -13.77 -16.97
C ASP A 451 40.47 -14.29 -15.89
N LEU A 452 40.03 -14.39 -14.63
CA LEU A 452 40.85 -14.87 -13.50
C LEU A 452 41.15 -16.36 -13.57
N SER A 453 40.18 -17.23 -13.86
CA SER A 453 40.45 -18.68 -13.93
C SER A 453 41.45 -19.05 -15.02
N PRO A 454 41.40 -18.52 -16.25
CA PRO A 454 42.44 -18.72 -17.24
C PRO A 454 43.84 -18.31 -16.75
N ARG A 455 43.96 -17.16 -16.07
CA ARG A 455 45.24 -16.66 -15.52
C ARG A 455 45.80 -17.56 -14.42
N ILE A 456 44.94 -18.04 -13.51
CA ILE A 456 45.33 -19.02 -12.49
C ILE A 456 45.78 -20.34 -13.15
N ILE A 457 45.04 -20.79 -14.17
CA ILE A 457 45.37 -22.01 -14.92
C ILE A 457 46.76 -21.92 -15.58
N GLU A 458 47.13 -20.76 -16.11
CA GLU A 458 48.43 -20.52 -16.74
C GLU A 458 49.58 -20.67 -15.75
N LEU A 459 49.47 -20.11 -14.53
CA LEU A 459 50.47 -20.30 -13.47
C LEU A 459 50.74 -21.77 -13.14
N PHE A 460 49.69 -22.60 -13.10
CA PHE A 460 49.84 -24.04 -12.82
C PHE A 460 50.49 -24.81 -13.97
N LYS A 461 50.37 -24.35 -15.22
CA LYS A 461 51.04 -24.97 -16.37
C LYS A 461 52.54 -24.69 -16.35
N GLU A 462 52.96 -23.54 -15.84
CA GLU A 462 54.37 -23.16 -15.74
C GLU A 462 55.10 -23.86 -14.58
N SER A 463 54.36 -24.31 -13.54
CA SER A 463 54.91 -25.06 -12.40
C SER A 463 54.24 -26.44 -12.19
N PRO A 464 54.39 -27.40 -13.14
CA PRO A 464 53.74 -28.70 -13.07
C PRO A 464 54.48 -29.64 -12.11
N SER A 465 54.27 -29.49 -10.80
CA SER A 465 54.60 -30.57 -9.88
C SER A 465 53.57 -31.71 -10.05
N ALA A 466 54.03 -32.97 -9.96
CA ALA A 466 53.22 -34.15 -10.29
C ALA A 466 51.90 -34.28 -9.49
N TYR A 467 51.87 -33.71 -8.28
CA TYR A 467 50.67 -33.65 -7.43
C TYR A 467 49.68 -32.57 -7.90
N LEU A 468 50.18 -31.40 -8.31
CA LEU A 468 49.36 -30.31 -8.83
C LEU A 468 48.76 -30.64 -10.20
N GLY A 469 49.44 -31.44 -11.03
CA GLY A 469 48.92 -31.87 -12.33
C GLY A 469 47.63 -32.71 -12.26
N LEU A 470 47.46 -33.52 -11.22
CA LEU A 470 46.24 -34.31 -11.00
C LEU A 470 45.10 -33.44 -10.47
N LEU A 471 45.38 -32.57 -9.50
CA LEU A 471 44.42 -31.59 -8.98
C LEU A 471 43.98 -30.61 -10.08
N PHE A 472 44.90 -30.20 -10.95
CA PHE A 472 44.66 -29.31 -12.08
C PHE A 472 43.68 -29.92 -13.09
N ARG A 473 43.83 -31.20 -13.46
CA ARG A 473 42.88 -31.89 -14.36
C ARG A 473 41.48 -31.98 -13.77
N GLN A 474 41.37 -32.20 -12.46
CA GLN A 474 40.08 -32.20 -11.75
C GLN A 474 39.48 -30.80 -11.66
N PHE A 475 40.30 -29.77 -11.44
CA PHE A 475 39.91 -28.35 -11.39
C PHE A 475 39.46 -27.81 -12.75
N GLU A 476 40.17 -28.13 -13.84
CA GLU A 476 39.82 -27.71 -15.20
C GLU A 476 38.52 -28.36 -15.68
N THR A 477 38.35 -29.65 -15.40
CA THR A 477 37.11 -30.39 -15.72
C THR A 477 35.92 -29.83 -14.94
N TRP A 478 36.15 -29.41 -13.70
CA TRP A 478 35.13 -28.82 -12.84
C TRP A 478 34.77 -27.37 -13.23
N LEU A 479 35.74 -26.50 -13.51
CA LEU A 479 35.49 -25.14 -14.01
C LEU A 479 34.68 -25.19 -15.31
N LYS A 480 35.02 -26.10 -16.22
CA LYS A 480 34.23 -26.31 -17.44
C LYS A 480 32.80 -26.74 -17.12
N LYS A 481 32.57 -27.59 -16.12
CA LYS A 481 31.23 -28.08 -15.74
C LYS A 481 30.37 -27.08 -14.95
N THR A 482 30.99 -26.23 -14.14
CA THR A 482 30.27 -25.24 -13.30
C THR A 482 29.93 -23.95 -14.06
N PHE A 483 30.70 -23.62 -15.10
CA PHE A 483 30.45 -22.46 -15.96
C PHE A 483 29.90 -22.79 -17.35
N SER A 484 29.82 -24.07 -17.72
CA SER A 484 29.05 -24.53 -18.90
C SER A 484 27.60 -24.75 -18.50
N SER A 485 26.70 -23.95 -19.06
CA SER A 485 25.25 -24.09 -18.90
C SER A 485 24.76 -25.38 -19.54
N ASP A 486 24.63 -26.46 -18.77
CA ASP A 486 23.77 -27.57 -19.17
C ASP A 486 22.30 -27.18 -18.91
N ARG A 487 21.64 -26.87 -20.02
CA ARG A 487 20.21 -26.70 -20.34
C ARG A 487 19.17 -26.66 -19.22
#